data_AF-A0A9D6E7G5-F1
#
_entry.id   AF-A0A9D6E7G5-F1
#
_cell.length_a   1.000
_cell.length_b   1.000
_cell.length_c   1.000
_cell.angle_alpha   90.00
_cell.angle_beta   90.00
_cell.angle_gamma   90.00
#
_symmetry.space_group_name_H-M   'P 1'
#
loop_
_entity.id
_entity.type
_entity.pdbx_description
1 polymer ?
#
loop_
_entity_poly.entity_id
_entity_poly.type
_entity_poly.pdbx_seq_one_letter_code
_entity_poly.pdbx_strand_id
1 'polypeptide(L)'
;MKFFGCAHVLDGNGRYCYLDPFVGGAMAVAEAARNILCTGAAPLAITDCLNFGNPERPDVYYQLERCIEGMAEACRVLGLPVISGNVSL
;
A
#
# COMPACT_ATOMS: atom_id res chain seq x y z
N MET A 1 35.40 6.37 0.64
CA MET A 1 34.30 6.61 -0.32
C MET A 1 33.03 6.03 0.29
N LYS A 2 31.91 6.78 0.36
CA LYS A 2 30.60 6.22 0.77
C LYS A 2 29.85 5.80 -0.51
N PHE A 3 29.30 4.59 -0.53
CA PHE A 3 28.43 4.11 -1.60
C PHE A 3 26.97 4.20 -1.14
N PHE A 4 26.07 4.58 -2.05
CA PHE A 4 24.63 4.59 -1.81
C PHE A 4 23.98 3.39 -2.52
N GLY A 5 22.92 2.84 -1.93
CA GLY A 5 22.12 1.77 -2.49
C GLY A 5 20.63 2.03 -2.25
N CYS A 6 19.78 1.42 -3.07
CA CYS A 6 18.32 1.50 -2.97
C CYS A 6 17.74 0.13 -2.62
N ALA A 7 16.66 0.11 -1.84
CA ALA A 7 15.87 -1.08 -1.55
C ALA A 7 14.44 -0.88 -2.07
N HIS A 8 13.85 -1.95 -2.60
CA HIS A 8 12.49 -1.97 -3.11
C HIS A 8 11.81 -3.26 -2.67
N VAL A 9 10.52 -3.18 -2.35
CA VAL A 9 9.68 -4.31 -1.97
C VAL A 9 8.29 -4.11 -2.58
N LEU A 10 7.55 -5.21 -2.72
CA LEU A 10 6.18 -5.22 -3.20
C LEU A 10 5.40 -6.15 -2.28
N ASP A 11 4.43 -5.60 -1.57
CA ASP A 11 3.65 -6.32 -0.57
C ASP A 11 2.16 -6.03 -0.76
N GLY A 12 1.33 -7.04 -0.52
CA GLY A 12 -0.11 -6.95 -0.69
C GLY A 12 -0.78 -8.28 -0.43
N ASN A 13 -1.69 -8.31 0.55
CA ASN A 13 -2.42 -9.52 0.91
C ASN A 13 -3.91 -9.37 0.59
N GLY A 14 -4.30 -9.88 -0.58
CA GLY A 14 -5.69 -9.81 -1.04
C GLY A 14 -6.69 -10.49 -0.10
N ARG A 15 -6.28 -11.45 0.74
CA ARG A 15 -7.18 -12.07 1.74
C ARG A 15 -7.51 -11.09 2.86
N TYR A 16 -6.53 -10.33 3.34
CA TYR A 16 -6.78 -9.30 4.35
C TYR A 16 -7.60 -8.16 3.77
N CYS A 17 -7.27 -7.70 2.55
CA CYS A 17 -8.07 -6.68 1.86
C CYS A 17 -9.51 -7.13 1.58
N TYR A 18 -9.74 -8.43 1.37
CA TYR A 18 -11.09 -8.97 1.20
C TYR A 18 -11.88 -9.04 2.51
N LEU A 19 -11.24 -9.46 3.61
CA LEU A 19 -11.90 -9.65 4.91
C LEU A 19 -12.16 -8.32 5.63
N ASP A 20 -11.19 -7.39 5.59
CA ASP A 20 -11.31 -6.03 6.10
C ASP A 20 -10.48 -5.11 5.19
N PRO A 21 -11.11 -4.40 4.23
CA PRO A 21 -10.36 -3.64 3.26
C PRO A 21 -9.56 -2.49 3.87
N PHE A 22 -10.08 -1.84 4.92
CA PHE A 22 -9.36 -0.73 5.56
C PHE A 22 -8.11 -1.23 6.28
N VAL A 23 -8.26 -2.27 7.09
CA VAL A 23 -7.11 -2.87 7.78
C VAL A 23 -6.15 -3.49 6.77
N GLY A 24 -6.64 -4.17 5.74
CA GLY A 24 -5.84 -4.78 4.69
C GLY A 24 -5.00 -3.76 3.90
N GLY A 25 -5.61 -2.63 3.49
CA GLY A 25 -4.92 -1.54 2.82
C GLY A 25 -3.84 -0.91 3.70
N ALA A 26 -4.14 -0.64 4.96
CA ALA A 26 -3.17 -0.12 5.92
C ALA A 26 -2.00 -1.11 6.15
N MET A 27 -2.32 -2.41 6.26
CA MET A 27 -1.34 -3.47 6.44
C MET A 27 -0.39 -3.58 5.25
N ALA A 28 -0.86 -3.44 4.01
CA ALA A 28 0.00 -3.51 2.83
C ALA A 28 1.11 -2.44 2.86
N VAL A 29 0.77 -1.20 3.19
CA VAL A 29 1.75 -0.11 3.35
C VAL A 29 2.69 -0.37 4.53
N ALA A 30 2.14 -0.81 5.67
CA ALA A 30 2.93 -1.09 6.87
C ALA A 30 3.89 -2.28 6.69
N GLU A 31 3.51 -3.31 5.95
CA GLU A 31 4.35 -4.45 5.59
C GLU A 31 5.49 -4.03 4.67
N ALA A 32 5.19 -3.27 3.60
CA ALA A 32 6.22 -2.74 2.70
C ALA A 32 7.24 -1.85 3.44
N ALA A 33 6.77 -0.91 4.26
CA ALA A 33 7.65 -0.05 5.05
C ALA A 33 8.53 -0.88 6.01
N ARG A 34 7.96 -1.89 6.68
CA ARG A 34 8.70 -2.78 7.59
C ARG A 34 9.75 -3.60 6.85
N ASN A 35 9.42 -4.13 5.68
CA ASN A 35 10.35 -4.94 4.89
C ASN A 35 11.55 -4.10 4.42
N ILE A 36 11.34 -2.84 4.01
CA ILE A 36 12.43 -1.89 3.72
C ILE A 36 13.28 -1.64 4.96
N LEU A 37 12.67 -1.36 6.12
CA LEU A 37 13.40 -1.14 7.38
C LEU A 37 14.26 -2.34 7.77
N CYS A 38 13.78 -3.58 7.57
CA CYS A 38 14.54 -4.80 7.83
C CYS A 38 15.82 -4.93 6.98
N THR A 39 15.91 -4.24 5.83
CA THR A 39 17.14 -4.18 5.02
C THR A 39 18.18 -3.20 5.57
N GLY A 40 17.81 -2.37 6.54
CA GLY A 40 18.60 -1.23 7.02
C GLY A 40 18.42 0.05 6.22
N ALA A 41 17.55 0.06 5.20
CA ALA A 41 17.18 1.26 4.45
C ALA A 41 16.04 2.03 5.11
N ALA A 42 15.94 3.33 4.82
CA ALA A 42 14.80 4.15 5.22
C ALA A 42 13.74 4.16 4.10
N PRO A 43 12.45 3.87 4.38
CA PRO A 43 11.39 4.05 3.40
C PRO A 43 11.22 5.54 3.06
N LEU A 44 11.13 5.87 1.77
CA LEU A 44 11.06 7.26 1.29
C LEU A 44 9.76 7.62 0.58
N ALA A 45 9.12 6.65 -0.08
CA ALA A 45 7.91 6.83 -0.85
C ALA A 45 7.29 5.47 -1.16
N ILE A 46 6.02 5.46 -1.58
CA ILE A 46 5.36 4.27 -2.10
C ILE A 46 4.86 4.49 -3.53
N THR A 47 4.68 3.37 -4.24
CA THR A 47 3.85 3.30 -5.43
C THR A 47 2.82 2.18 -5.25
N ASP A 48 1.61 2.39 -5.72
CA ASP A 48 0.52 1.42 -5.59
C ASP A 48 0.11 0.79 -6.94
N CYS A 49 -0.52 -0.38 -6.85
CA CYS A 49 -1.14 -1.06 -7.97
C CYS A 49 -2.48 -1.63 -7.51
N LEU A 50 -3.52 -0.80 -7.62
CA LEU A 50 -4.87 -1.15 -7.20
C LEU A 50 -5.55 -2.00 -8.28
N ASN A 51 -5.99 -3.20 -7.89
CA ASN A 51 -6.66 -4.15 -8.77
C ASN A 51 -7.97 -4.58 -8.11
N PHE A 52 -9.07 -3.97 -8.54
CA PHE A 52 -10.41 -4.26 -8.02
C PHE A 52 -11.33 -4.66 -9.18
N GLY A 53 -12.51 -5.20 -8.87
CA GLY A 53 -13.53 -5.45 -9.88
C GLY A 53 -14.30 -4.20 -10.26
N ASN A 54 -15.41 -4.39 -11.01
CA ASN A 54 -16.25 -3.28 -11.47
C ASN A 54 -16.75 -2.39 -10.30
N PRO A 55 -16.35 -1.10 -10.25
CA PRO A 55 -16.69 -0.16 -9.19
C PRO A 55 -18.15 0.31 -9.23
N GLU A 56 -18.91 0.03 -10.30
CA GLU A 56 -20.36 0.29 -10.34
C GLU A 56 -21.14 -0.64 -9.40
N ARG A 57 -20.51 -1.72 -8.92
CA ARG A 57 -21.06 -2.60 -7.89
C ARG A 57 -20.75 -2.04 -6.50
N PRO A 58 -21.78 -1.77 -5.66
CA PRO A 58 -21.56 -1.13 -4.35
C PRO A 58 -20.62 -1.89 -3.41
N ASP A 59 -20.63 -3.24 -3.46
CA ASP A 59 -19.76 -4.08 -2.65
C ASP A 59 -18.28 -3.96 -3.06
N VAL A 60 -18.02 -3.83 -4.37
CA VAL A 60 -16.67 -3.66 -4.89
C VAL A 60 -16.17 -2.23 -4.68
N TYR A 61 -17.04 -1.24 -4.85
CA TYR A 61 -16.71 0.15 -4.53
C TYR A 61 -16.32 0.32 -3.07
N TYR A 62 -17.07 -0.31 -2.14
CA TYR A 62 -16.73 -0.33 -0.73
C TYR A 62 -15.32 -0.90 -0.49
N GLN A 63 -14.96 -2.01 -1.14
CA GLN A 63 -13.62 -2.58 -1.01
C GLN A 63 -12.54 -1.61 -1.50
N LEU A 64 -12.75 -1.00 -2.67
CA LEU A 64 -11.83 -0.02 -3.26
C LEU A 64 -11.63 1.19 -2.34
N GLU A 65 -12.71 1.86 -1.96
CA GLU A 65 -12.71 3.05 -1.11
C GLU A 65 -12.02 2.77 0.22
N ARG A 66 -12.46 1.73 0.93
CA ARG A 66 -11.92 1.39 2.25
C ARG A 66 -10.45 0.99 2.19
N CYS A 67 -10.03 0.28 1.16
CA CYS A 67 -8.62 -0.07 0.97
C CYS A 67 -7.76 1.18 0.73
N ILE A 68 -8.21 2.11 -0.11
CA ILE A 68 -7.52 3.39 -0.35
C ILE A 68 -7.44 4.21 0.94
N GLU A 69 -8.51 4.30 1.71
CA GLU A 69 -8.51 5.01 2.99
C GLU A 69 -7.51 4.42 4.00
N GLY A 70 -7.45 3.09 4.09
CA GLY A 70 -6.50 2.39 4.95
C GLY A 70 -5.06 2.65 4.54
N MET A 71 -4.77 2.57 3.24
CA MET A 71 -3.45 2.92 2.69
C MET A 71 -3.09 4.38 3.00
N ALA A 72 -4.03 5.31 2.79
CA ALA A 72 -3.82 6.74 3.04
C ALA A 72 -3.56 7.05 4.53
N GLU A 73 -4.25 6.38 5.45
CA GLU A 73 -3.99 6.48 6.89
C GLU A 73 -2.56 6.01 7.22
N ALA A 74 -2.17 4.81 6.74
CA ALA A 74 -0.83 4.28 6.98
C ALA A 74 0.26 5.19 6.39
N CYS A 75 0.07 5.71 5.18
CA CYS A 75 0.96 6.69 4.57
C CYS A 75 1.11 7.95 5.41
N ARG A 76 0.00 8.52 5.92
CA ARG A 76 0.03 9.70 6.79
C ARG A 76 0.76 9.44 8.09
N VAL A 77 0.51 8.30 8.74
CA VAL A 77 1.17 7.91 9.99
C VAL A 77 2.68 7.71 9.79
N LEU A 78 3.09 7.09 8.68
CA LEU A 78 4.49 6.78 8.39
C LEU A 78 5.24 7.92 7.69
N GLY A 79 4.55 8.99 7.30
CA GLY A 79 5.14 10.09 6.53
C GLY A 79 5.61 9.69 5.13
N LEU A 80 4.93 8.71 4.51
CA LEU A 80 5.30 8.16 3.21
C LEU A 80 4.41 8.72 2.09
N PRO A 81 4.95 9.55 1.17
CA PRO A 81 4.18 10.03 0.04
C PRO A 81 3.95 8.91 -0.99
N VAL A 82 2.76 8.92 -1.59
CA VAL A 82 2.47 8.16 -2.81
C VAL A 82 3.00 8.96 -4.00
N ILE A 83 3.95 8.41 -4.76
CA ILE A 83 4.63 9.15 -5.85
C ILE A 83 4.22 8.71 -7.25
N SER A 84 3.61 7.52 -7.37
CA SER A 84 3.08 6.97 -8.61
C SER A 84 2.12 5.83 -8.28
N GLY A 85 1.35 5.37 -9.26
CA GLY A 85 0.55 4.17 -9.09
C GLY A 85 -0.19 3.76 -10.35
N ASN A 86 -1.00 2.72 -10.22
CA ASN A 86 -1.91 2.23 -11.24
C ASN A 86 -3.26 1.85 -10.61
N VAL A 87 -4.34 1.99 -11.39
CA VAL A 87 -5.66 1.52 -11.00
C VAL A 87 -6.27 0.72 -12.16
N SER A 88 -6.60 -0.54 -11.90
CA SER A 88 -7.31 -1.45 -12.82
C SER A 88 -8.65 -1.84 -12.20
N LEU A 89 -9.75 -1.51 -12.89
CA LEU A 89 -11.14 -1.60 -12.43
C LEU A 89 -12.04 -2.32 -13.44
#